data_AF-A0A0V8DMC5-F1
#
_entry.id   AF-A0A0V8DMC5-F1
#
_cell.length_a   1.000
_cell.length_b   1.000
_cell.length_c   1.000
_cell.angle_alpha   90.00
_cell.angle_beta   90.00
_cell.angle_gamma   90.00
#
_symmetry.space_group_name_H-M   'P 1'
#
loop_
_entity.id
_entity.type
_entity.pdbx_description
1 polymer ?
#
loop_
_entity_poly.entity_id
_entity_poly.type
_entity_poly.pdbx_seq_one_letter_code
_entity_poly.pdbx_strand_id
1 'polypeptide(L)'
;MSKIKIYELADKLGVERKELLSKAQEFGISAKSTSKSLSDAEVLKLENFYQKSDTQEVVGEEESEVETIDVPKKKESKFSLLAGRKPEKNKPKMLRKLPNETPPKLKRISAKQVGALVMGGVGFLILSNVVLFCLMASGYKPTQKIIYQEVSATQKASGNGLDLQAKNYLDGFVQTYFTFPEDEKDQEQAVKDINSYFVQNLPVISQGIQRTPSKFESAVMMSLTDNEATYKVTYSAGEVTTKEVKKGKDTTKQNVVKYHDETTLFTIPYQKVGSAYYISDEPYFSSVPDLQATENQVPTKTWSGTDNNSASVKKDLDKFTKSLFTAYTTDGDTLKLISKGLSLNKGQEFKSLDQATYESKGDNKYHAVIQVTMKNSLGTHVENYQFTIEKQKQSYFATDFKHTLPEGKKE
;
A
#
# COMPACT_ATOMS: atom_id res chain seq x y z
N MET A 1 -30.25 32.00 21.56
CA MET A 1 -30.04 30.56 21.84
C MET A 1 -31.35 30.00 22.38
N SER A 2 -32.06 29.18 21.60
CA SER A 2 -33.30 28.54 22.05
C SER A 2 -33.02 27.10 22.43
N LYS A 3 -33.03 26.79 23.73
CA LYS A 3 -32.91 25.43 24.24
C LYS A 3 -34.26 24.71 24.09
N ILE A 4 -34.45 23.95 23.02
CA ILE A 4 -35.67 23.16 22.81
C ILE A 4 -35.65 21.90 23.67
N LYS A 5 -36.78 21.52 24.26
CA LYS A 5 -36.90 20.28 25.03
C LYS A 5 -37.34 19.11 24.15
N ILE A 6 -37.05 17.87 24.57
CA ILE A 6 -37.39 16.66 23.79
C ILE A 6 -38.90 16.60 23.47
N TYR A 7 -39.80 16.96 24.40
CA TYR A 7 -41.23 16.97 24.08
C TYR A 7 -41.61 18.02 23.02
N GLU A 8 -40.95 19.18 23.02
CA GLU A 8 -41.20 20.26 22.05
C GLU A 8 -40.68 19.86 20.67
N LEU A 9 -39.55 19.16 20.61
CA LEU A 9 -39.00 18.62 19.38
C LEU A 9 -39.86 17.46 18.84
N ALA A 10 -40.38 16.59 19.71
CA ALA A 10 -41.26 15.51 19.33
C ALA A 10 -42.58 16.04 18.74
N ASP A 11 -43.17 17.05 19.37
CA ASP A 11 -44.37 17.72 18.86
C ASP A 11 -44.10 18.41 17.51
N LYS A 12 -42.90 18.99 17.31
CA LYS A 12 -42.47 19.60 16.04
C LYS A 12 -42.27 18.58 14.92
N LEU A 13 -41.78 17.38 15.25
CA LEU A 13 -41.52 16.30 14.29
C LEU A 13 -42.73 15.37 14.09
N GLY A 14 -43.82 15.53 14.86
CA GLY A 14 -45.00 14.66 14.78
C GLY A 14 -44.78 13.24 15.31
N VAL A 15 -43.77 13.03 16.16
CA VAL A 15 -43.36 11.70 16.67
C VAL A 15 -43.78 11.55 18.13
N GLU A 16 -44.06 10.32 18.59
CA GLU A 16 -44.42 10.11 19.99
C GLU A 16 -43.26 10.51 20.93
N ARG A 17 -43.55 11.32 21.96
CA ARG A 17 -42.54 11.87 22.88
C ARG A 17 -41.68 10.80 23.56
N LYS A 18 -42.24 9.60 23.81
CA LYS A 18 -41.51 8.46 24.37
C LYS A 18 -40.56 7.84 23.35
N GLU A 19 -40.98 7.75 22.10
CA GLU A 19 -40.17 7.23 20.99
C GLU A 19 -38.96 8.14 20.77
N LEU A 20 -39.16 9.47 20.71
CA LEU A 20 -38.07 10.41 20.55
C LEU A 20 -37.08 10.37 21.74
N LEU A 21 -37.57 10.16 22.96
CA LEU A 21 -36.72 9.98 24.14
C LEU A 21 -35.87 8.71 24.05
N SER A 22 -36.47 7.57 23.65
CA SER A 22 -35.73 6.32 23.44
C SER A 22 -34.67 6.48 22.35
N LYS A 23 -35.02 7.15 21.25
CA LYS A 23 -34.08 7.40 20.16
C LYS A 23 -32.93 8.33 20.57
N ALA A 24 -33.20 9.35 21.40
CA ALA A 24 -32.17 10.20 21.97
C ALA A 24 -31.16 9.39 22.82
N GLN A 25 -31.65 8.47 23.65
CA GLN A 25 -30.78 7.60 24.47
C GLN A 25 -29.92 6.67 23.60
N GLU A 26 -30.48 6.13 22.52
CA GLU A 26 -29.75 5.30 21.54
C GLU A 26 -28.60 6.07 20.88
N PHE A 27 -28.80 7.37 20.60
CA PHE A 27 -27.74 8.26 20.10
C PHE A 27 -26.78 8.75 21.19
N GLY A 28 -26.82 8.16 22.38
CA GLY A 28 -25.90 8.47 23.49
C GLY A 28 -26.24 9.77 24.23
N ILE A 29 -27.43 10.36 23.99
CA ILE A 29 -27.88 11.55 24.71
C ILE A 29 -28.35 11.11 26.10
N SER A 30 -27.74 11.65 27.15
CA SER A 30 -28.09 11.35 28.55
C SER A 30 -29.40 12.05 28.95
N ALA A 31 -30.50 11.67 28.31
CA ALA A 31 -31.84 12.17 28.57
C ALA A 31 -32.63 11.13 29.36
N LYS A 32 -32.96 11.46 30.62
CA LYS A 32 -33.77 10.59 31.51
C LYS A 32 -35.26 10.93 31.49
N SER A 33 -35.63 12.04 30.86
CA SER A 33 -37.01 12.52 30.74
C SER A 33 -37.21 13.33 29.46
N THR A 34 -38.46 13.41 29.00
CA THR A 34 -38.85 14.22 27.83
C THR A 34 -38.71 15.74 28.07
N SER A 35 -38.54 16.17 29.32
CA SER A 35 -38.33 17.57 29.71
C SER A 35 -36.87 18.04 29.62
N LYS A 36 -35.95 17.15 29.24
CA LYS A 36 -34.54 17.50 29.05
C LYS A 36 -34.40 18.45 27.86
N SER A 37 -33.71 19.56 28.07
CA SER A 37 -33.27 20.45 26.99
C SER A 37 -32.15 19.81 26.20
N LEU A 38 -32.30 19.84 24.88
CA LEU A 38 -31.32 19.40 23.90
C LEU A 38 -30.45 20.58 23.48
N SER A 39 -29.19 20.28 23.17
CA SER A 39 -28.30 21.18 22.44
C SER A 39 -28.62 21.15 20.94
N ASP A 40 -28.26 22.20 20.21
CA ASP A 40 -28.56 22.33 18.78
C ASP A 40 -27.99 21.16 17.96
N ALA A 41 -26.84 20.60 18.36
CA ALA A 41 -26.25 19.42 17.73
C ALA A 41 -27.05 18.13 18.00
N GLU A 42 -27.63 17.97 19.19
CA GLU A 42 -28.50 16.84 19.53
C GLU A 42 -29.83 16.93 18.81
N VAL A 43 -30.38 18.15 18.66
CA VAL A 43 -31.58 18.42 17.86
C VAL A 43 -31.33 18.06 16.40
N LEU A 44 -30.24 18.53 15.79
CA LEU A 44 -29.90 18.23 14.40
C LEU A 44 -29.74 16.73 14.12
N LYS A 45 -29.14 15.98 15.05
CA LYS A 45 -29.03 14.51 14.92
C LYS A 45 -30.40 13.83 14.91
N LEU A 46 -31.30 14.28 15.77
CA LEU A 46 -32.65 13.73 15.85
C LEU A 46 -33.52 14.17 14.66
N GLU A 47 -33.47 15.44 14.26
CA GLU A 47 -34.21 15.96 13.09
C GLU A 47 -33.75 15.27 11.80
N ASN A 48 -32.46 15.08 11.58
CA ASN A 48 -31.94 14.38 10.40
C ASN A 48 -32.36 12.91 10.32
N PHE A 49 -32.60 12.25 11.46
CA PHE A 49 -33.10 10.88 11.47
C PHE A 49 -34.54 10.81 10.98
N TYR A 50 -35.41 11.72 11.44
CA TYR A 50 -36.82 11.74 11.08
C TYR A 50 -37.14 12.50 9.78
N GLN A 51 -36.22 13.34 9.26
CA GLN A 51 -36.35 13.95 7.94
C GLN A 51 -36.00 12.98 6.79
N LYS A 52 -35.24 11.91 7.05
CA LYS A 52 -34.88 10.90 6.03
C LYS A 52 -36.02 9.95 5.67
N SER A 53 -37.11 9.93 6.43
CA SER A 53 -38.24 9.00 6.20
C SER A 53 -39.32 9.53 5.25
N ASP A 54 -39.29 10.80 4.84
CA ASP A 54 -40.35 11.42 3.99
C ASP A 54 -39.96 11.57 2.52
N THR A 55 -38.99 10.80 2.00
CA THR A 55 -38.66 10.86 0.57
C THR A 55 -38.47 9.47 -0.05
N GLN A 56 -39.53 9.07 -0.77
CA GLN A 56 -39.68 7.99 -1.78
C GLN A 56 -40.46 6.75 -1.35
N GLU A 57 -41.75 6.71 -1.76
CA GLU A 57 -42.28 5.59 -2.54
C GLU A 57 -43.55 6.04 -3.33
N VAL A 58 -43.40 6.20 -4.66
CA VAL A 58 -44.51 6.16 -5.63
C VAL A 58 -44.01 5.40 -6.86
N VAL A 59 -44.81 4.39 -7.26
CA VAL A 59 -44.79 3.56 -8.48
C VAL A 59 -43.76 2.42 -8.48
N GLY A 60 -44.12 1.15 -8.69
CA GLY A 60 -45.42 0.57 -9.03
C GLY A 60 -45.37 -0.96 -8.96
N GLU A 61 -46.57 -1.53 -8.82
CA GLU A 61 -46.89 -2.96 -8.77
C GLU A 61 -46.59 -3.67 -10.09
N GLU A 62 -46.09 -4.90 -9.99
CA GLU A 62 -46.53 -6.04 -10.81
C GLU A 62 -46.43 -7.32 -9.97
N GLU A 63 -47.59 -7.90 -9.65
CA GLU A 63 -47.84 -9.30 -9.25
C GLU A 63 -47.35 -10.24 -10.37
N SER A 64 -47.00 -11.52 -10.24
CA SER A 64 -47.21 -12.60 -9.27
C SER A 64 -46.38 -13.80 -9.76
N GLU A 65 -45.78 -14.60 -8.88
CA GLU A 65 -46.13 -16.04 -8.72
C GLU A 65 -45.34 -16.67 -7.56
N VAL A 66 -46.07 -17.43 -6.75
CA VAL A 66 -45.59 -18.12 -5.55
C VAL A 66 -45.17 -19.53 -5.93
N GLU A 67 -43.97 -19.95 -5.55
CA GLU A 67 -43.73 -21.36 -5.26
C GLU A 67 -42.79 -21.52 -4.05
N THR A 68 -43.33 -22.17 -3.02
CA THR A 68 -42.69 -22.54 -1.76
C THR A 68 -41.66 -23.67 -1.96
N ILE A 69 -40.56 -23.65 -1.19
CA ILE A 69 -40.10 -24.75 -0.29
C ILE A 69 -38.57 -24.69 -0.02
N ASP A 70 -38.25 -24.83 1.28
CA ASP A 70 -37.05 -25.30 1.97
C ASP A 70 -35.66 -24.62 1.89
N VAL A 71 -35.24 -24.22 3.08
CA VAL A 71 -33.86 -23.95 3.51
C VAL A 71 -33.00 -25.22 3.42
N PRO A 72 -31.77 -25.11 2.88
CA PRO A 72 -30.66 -25.73 3.61
C PRO A 72 -29.38 -24.90 3.69
N LYS A 73 -28.70 -25.18 4.80
CA LYS A 73 -27.42 -24.69 5.31
C LYS A 73 -26.24 -24.73 4.32
N LYS A 74 -25.42 -23.68 4.43
CA LYS A 74 -23.94 -23.61 4.38
C LYS A 74 -23.23 -24.96 4.09
N LYS A 75 -22.56 -25.06 2.94
CA LYS A 75 -21.55 -26.09 2.66
C LYS A 75 -20.17 -25.46 2.53
N GLU A 76 -19.34 -25.79 3.50
CA GLU A 76 -17.90 -25.59 3.47
C GLU A 76 -17.20 -26.63 2.57
N SER A 77 -16.06 -26.16 2.08
CA SER A 77 -14.95 -26.84 1.40
C SER A 77 -14.73 -28.31 1.78
N LYS A 78 -14.59 -29.15 0.75
CA LYS A 78 -14.08 -30.52 0.82
C LYS A 78 -12.62 -30.52 0.40
N PHE A 79 -11.69 -30.87 1.29
CA PHE A 79 -10.53 -31.73 1.02
C PHE A 79 -9.87 -32.13 2.34
N SER A 80 -10.28 -33.28 2.89
CA SER A 80 -9.44 -34.07 3.80
C SER A 80 -9.67 -35.54 3.48
N LEU A 81 -8.62 -36.17 2.95
CA LEU A 81 -8.59 -37.60 2.66
C LEU A 81 -7.75 -38.29 3.73
N LEU A 82 -8.38 -39.32 4.32
CA LEU A 82 -7.77 -40.54 4.86
C LEU A 82 -7.08 -40.45 6.22
N ALA A 83 -7.84 -40.74 7.28
CA ALA A 83 -7.34 -41.55 8.39
C ALA A 83 -8.49 -42.31 9.05
N GLY A 84 -8.52 -43.63 8.85
CA GLY A 84 -9.32 -44.55 9.63
C GLY A 84 -8.47 -45.72 10.10
N ARG A 85 -8.28 -45.86 11.42
CA ARG A 85 -8.42 -47.13 12.19
C ARG A 85 -8.13 -46.93 13.69
N LYS A 86 -8.81 -47.77 14.48
CA LYS A 86 -9.03 -47.77 15.95
C LYS A 86 -7.79 -48.01 16.84
N PRO A 87 -7.88 -47.77 18.16
CA PRO A 87 -6.76 -47.76 19.09
C PRO A 87 -6.52 -49.11 19.79
N GLU A 88 -5.26 -49.45 20.07
CA GLU A 88 -4.90 -50.53 20.99
C GLU A 88 -3.76 -50.11 21.93
N LYS A 89 -3.92 -50.47 23.21
CA LYS A 89 -3.09 -50.10 24.37
C LYS A 89 -1.71 -50.75 24.29
N ASN A 90 -0.63 -50.01 24.61
CA ASN A 90 0.49 -50.54 25.40
C ASN A 90 1.46 -49.45 25.91
N LYS A 91 1.99 -49.70 27.12
CA LYS A 91 2.75 -48.81 28.02
C LYS A 91 4.00 -48.16 27.39
N PRO A 92 4.38 -46.92 27.76
CA PRO A 92 5.62 -46.33 27.27
C PRO A 92 6.85 -46.94 27.99
N LYS A 93 7.71 -47.60 27.21
CA LYS A 93 9.10 -47.89 27.59
C LYS A 93 9.92 -46.59 27.45
N MET A 94 10.61 -46.23 28.52
CA MET A 94 11.53 -45.08 28.59
C MET A 94 12.64 -45.20 27.53
N LEU A 95 12.76 -44.18 26.68
CA LEU A 95 13.95 -43.94 25.85
C LEU A 95 14.95 -43.10 26.64
N ARG A 96 16.20 -43.58 26.66
CA ARG A 96 17.39 -42.97 27.28
C ARG A 96 17.60 -41.51 26.84
N LYS A 97 17.90 -40.63 27.80
CA LYS A 97 18.45 -39.28 27.56
C LYS A 97 19.88 -39.37 27.02
N LEU A 98 20.15 -38.67 25.92
CA LEU A 98 21.49 -38.28 25.49
C LEU A 98 22.05 -37.16 26.39
N PRO A 99 23.37 -37.01 26.54
CA PRO A 99 23.99 -36.09 27.51
C PRO A 99 23.86 -34.62 27.07
N ASN A 100 23.74 -33.74 28.08
CA ASN A 100 23.74 -32.28 27.99
C ASN A 100 24.85 -31.72 27.09
N GLU A 101 24.49 -31.00 26.02
CA GLU A 101 25.35 -29.97 25.46
C GLU A 101 25.06 -28.64 26.17
N THR A 102 26.09 -28.05 26.77
CA THR A 102 26.00 -26.76 27.45
C THR A 102 26.11 -25.62 26.43
N PRO A 103 25.33 -24.53 26.56
CA PRO A 103 25.45 -23.39 25.65
C PRO A 103 26.82 -22.71 25.78
N PRO A 104 27.36 -22.15 24.68
CA PRO A 104 28.69 -21.54 24.68
C PRO A 104 28.73 -20.33 25.63
N LYS A 105 29.73 -20.30 26.52
CA LYS A 105 29.96 -19.20 27.46
C LYS A 105 30.39 -17.95 26.68
N LEU A 106 29.51 -16.95 26.60
CA LEU A 106 29.86 -15.59 26.19
C LEU A 106 30.97 -15.05 27.11
N LYS A 107 32.13 -14.69 26.55
CA LYS A 107 33.20 -14.03 27.29
C LYS A 107 32.69 -12.67 27.80
N ARG A 108 32.59 -12.50 29.12
CA ARG A 108 32.28 -11.21 29.74
C ARG A 108 33.45 -10.25 29.51
N ILE A 109 33.21 -9.23 28.69
CA ILE A 109 34.15 -8.12 28.48
C ILE A 109 34.11 -7.24 29.74
N SER A 110 35.26 -6.81 30.23
CA SER A 110 35.35 -6.01 31.47
C SER A 110 34.90 -4.56 31.25
N ALA A 111 34.30 -3.95 32.28
CA ALA A 111 33.80 -2.56 32.22
C ALA A 111 34.87 -1.53 31.80
N LYS A 112 36.16 -1.81 32.05
CA LYS A 112 37.28 -0.96 31.61
C LYS A 112 37.49 -0.95 30.09
N GLN A 113 37.14 -2.03 29.39
CA GLN A 113 37.23 -2.11 27.93
C GLN A 113 36.04 -1.45 27.23
N VAL A 114 34.86 -1.47 27.86
CA VAL A 114 33.66 -0.75 27.36
C VAL A 114 33.86 0.76 27.44
N GLY A 115 34.45 1.26 28.54
CA GLY A 115 34.77 2.69 28.68
C GLY A 115 35.75 3.22 27.61
N ALA A 116 36.76 2.41 27.23
CA ALA A 116 37.69 2.76 26.16
C ALA A 116 37.03 2.79 24.77
N LEU A 117 36.07 1.90 24.51
CA LEU A 117 35.35 1.81 23.23
C LEU A 117 34.33 2.96 23.07
N VAL A 118 33.70 3.39 24.17
CA VAL A 118 32.79 4.55 24.19
C VAL A 118 33.56 5.86 24.09
N MET A 119 34.68 6.04 24.81
CA MET A 119 35.51 7.24 24.68
C MET A 119 36.19 7.35 23.30
N GLY A 120 36.61 6.23 22.71
CA GLY A 120 37.12 6.20 21.34
C GLY A 120 36.06 6.59 20.30
N GLY A 121 34.82 6.11 20.46
CA GLY A 121 33.71 6.42 19.57
C GLY A 121 33.26 7.89 19.63
N VAL A 122 33.16 8.46 20.83
CA VAL A 122 32.81 9.89 21.00
C VAL A 122 33.95 10.80 20.52
N GLY A 123 35.21 10.42 20.76
CA GLY A 123 36.36 11.14 20.23
C GLY A 123 36.40 11.16 18.70
N PHE A 124 36.04 10.06 18.04
CA PHE A 124 35.98 9.97 16.58
C PHE A 124 34.87 10.85 15.98
N LEU A 125 33.70 10.93 16.64
CA LEU A 125 32.59 11.81 16.21
C LEU A 125 32.94 13.29 16.35
N ILE A 126 33.70 13.68 17.37
CA ILE A 126 34.14 15.07 17.52
C ILE A 126 35.22 15.40 16.48
N LEU A 127 36.18 14.49 16.23
CA LEU A 127 37.21 14.70 15.20
C LEU A 127 36.62 14.77 13.78
N SER A 128 35.60 13.97 13.45
CA SER A 128 35.00 13.97 12.12
C SER A 128 34.31 15.31 11.81
N ASN A 129 33.67 15.93 12.81
CA ASN A 129 33.04 17.23 12.67
C ASN A 129 34.08 18.36 12.52
N VAL A 130 35.22 18.29 13.23
CA VAL A 130 36.32 19.27 13.09
C VAL A 130 36.99 19.17 11.72
N VAL A 131 37.21 17.96 11.20
CA VAL A 131 37.75 17.75 9.84
C VAL A 131 36.80 18.30 8.77
N LEU A 132 35.48 18.10 8.94
CA LEU A 132 34.47 18.64 8.03
C LEU A 132 34.42 20.18 8.04
N PHE A 133 34.60 20.79 9.22
CA PHE A 133 34.67 22.24 9.38
C PHE A 133 35.95 22.84 8.76
N CYS A 134 37.10 22.19 8.92
CA CYS A 134 38.36 22.60 8.28
C CYS A 134 38.32 22.43 6.74
N LEU A 135 37.63 21.41 6.23
CA LEU A 135 37.40 21.24 4.79
C LEU A 135 36.49 22.36 4.23
N MET A 136 35.43 22.74 4.93
CA MET A 136 34.57 23.85 4.52
C MET A 136 35.28 25.21 4.62
N ALA A 137 36.12 25.45 5.63
CA ALA A 137 36.89 26.68 5.79
C ALA A 137 38.05 26.83 4.79
N SER A 138 38.57 25.72 4.23
CA SER A 138 39.63 25.73 3.21
C SER A 138 39.10 25.92 1.77
N GLY A 139 37.78 26.13 1.61
CA GLY A 139 37.15 26.34 0.30
C GLY A 139 36.95 25.04 -0.51
N TYR A 140 37.09 23.87 0.12
CA TYR A 140 36.86 22.58 -0.53
C TYR A 140 35.36 22.40 -0.83
N LYS A 141 34.97 22.50 -2.10
CA LYS A 141 33.62 22.18 -2.57
C LYS A 141 33.56 20.70 -2.94
N PRO A 142 32.80 19.86 -2.23
CA PRO A 142 32.63 18.47 -2.64
C PRO A 142 31.98 18.44 -4.02
N THR A 143 32.68 17.88 -5.01
CA THR A 143 32.14 17.61 -6.35
C THR A 143 31.20 16.41 -6.29
N GLN A 144 30.11 16.55 -5.53
CA GLN A 144 28.91 15.79 -5.82
C GLN A 144 28.19 16.61 -6.86
N LYS A 145 28.04 16.07 -8.08
CA LYS A 145 27.07 16.59 -9.04
C LYS A 145 25.69 16.42 -8.44
N ILE A 146 25.31 17.32 -7.53
CA ILE A 146 23.92 17.69 -7.37
C ILE A 146 23.60 18.38 -8.68
N ILE A 147 22.82 17.71 -9.52
CA ILE A 147 22.27 18.32 -10.72
C ILE A 147 21.31 19.41 -10.21
N TYR A 148 21.84 20.60 -9.95
CA TYR A 148 21.04 21.82 -10.00
C TYR A 148 20.78 22.04 -11.48
N GLN A 149 19.64 21.52 -11.94
CA GLN A 149 19.09 21.94 -13.21
C GLN A 149 18.68 23.41 -13.03
N GLU A 150 19.52 24.31 -13.50
CA GLU A 150 19.12 25.70 -13.71
C GLU A 150 17.90 25.68 -14.64
N VAL A 151 16.71 25.87 -14.07
CA VAL A 151 15.48 26.02 -14.84
C VAL A 151 15.55 27.41 -15.47
N SER A 152 16.21 27.46 -16.63
CA SER A 152 16.07 28.57 -17.56
C SER A 152 14.61 28.65 -17.97
N ALA A 153 13.95 29.73 -17.55
CA ALA A 153 12.59 30.06 -17.91
C ALA A 153 12.48 30.30 -19.42
N THR A 154 12.12 29.26 -20.18
CA THR A 154 11.34 29.34 -21.43
C THR A 154 11.21 27.94 -22.03
N GLN A 155 10.17 27.18 -21.65
CA GLN A 155 9.51 26.25 -22.57
C GLN A 155 8.03 26.17 -22.17
N LYS A 156 7.17 26.80 -22.98
CA LYS A 156 5.77 26.37 -23.10
C LYS A 156 5.78 24.96 -23.68
N ALA A 157 5.71 23.95 -22.81
CA ALA A 157 5.41 22.59 -23.21
C ALA A 157 3.90 22.40 -23.11
N SER A 158 3.25 22.41 -24.28
CA SER A 158 1.87 21.99 -24.46
C SER A 158 1.74 20.50 -24.10
N GLY A 159 0.86 20.18 -23.15
CA GLY A 159 0.29 18.84 -22.91
C GLY A 159 1.19 17.81 -22.22
N ASN A 160 0.89 17.50 -20.96
CA ASN A 160 1.38 16.35 -20.19
C ASN A 160 2.84 16.39 -19.68
N GLY A 161 3.43 17.57 -19.51
CA GLY A 161 4.61 17.73 -18.65
C GLY A 161 4.17 17.90 -17.20
N LEU A 162 4.56 16.98 -16.31
CA LEU A 162 4.38 17.15 -14.87
C LEU A 162 5.03 18.47 -14.42
N ASP A 163 4.23 19.41 -13.92
CA ASP A 163 4.75 20.66 -13.36
C ASP A 163 5.50 20.33 -12.05
N LEU A 164 6.80 20.12 -12.17
CA LEU A 164 7.68 19.75 -11.04
C LEU A 164 7.70 20.83 -9.95
N GLN A 165 7.43 22.10 -10.31
CA GLN A 165 7.36 23.18 -9.32
C GLN A 165 6.08 23.09 -8.51
N ALA A 166 4.94 22.87 -9.18
CA ALA A 166 3.66 22.62 -8.51
C ALA A 166 3.77 21.39 -7.60
N LYS A 167 4.33 20.28 -8.11
CA LYS A 167 4.55 19.07 -7.32
C LYS A 167 5.39 19.32 -6.07
N ASN A 168 6.53 20.01 -6.19
CA ASN A 168 7.39 20.28 -5.03
C ASN A 168 6.67 21.12 -3.96
N TYR A 169 5.88 22.12 -4.38
CA TYR A 169 5.07 22.92 -3.47
C TYR A 169 4.00 22.07 -2.75
N LEU A 170 3.27 21.26 -3.52
CA LEU A 170 2.19 20.42 -3.02
C LEU A 170 2.70 19.28 -2.12
N ASP A 171 3.85 18.68 -2.42
CA ASP A 171 4.51 17.67 -1.58
C ASP A 171 4.79 18.25 -0.18
N GLY A 172 5.25 19.50 -0.12
CA GLY A 172 5.44 20.23 1.14
C GLY A 172 4.13 20.39 1.90
N PHE A 173 3.06 20.80 1.23
CA PHE A 173 1.74 20.93 1.84
C PHE A 173 1.23 19.60 2.39
N VAL A 174 1.34 18.50 1.63
CA VAL A 174 0.92 17.16 2.09
C VAL A 174 1.69 16.77 3.35
N GLN A 175 3.01 16.90 3.35
CA GLN A 175 3.82 16.56 4.51
C GLN A 175 3.44 17.40 5.73
N THR A 176 3.26 18.72 5.58
CA THR A 176 2.82 19.60 6.65
C THR A 176 1.43 19.23 7.15
N TYR A 177 0.48 18.98 6.25
CA TYR A 177 -0.90 18.67 6.61
C TYR A 177 -1.01 17.35 7.41
N PHE A 178 -0.23 16.33 7.07
CA PHE A 178 -0.30 15.02 7.74
C PHE A 178 0.66 14.87 8.94
N THR A 179 1.45 15.90 9.25
CA THR A 179 2.31 15.94 10.44
C THR A 179 1.69 16.83 11.50
N PHE A 180 0.94 16.23 12.43
CA PHE A 180 0.25 16.96 13.50
C PHE A 180 0.75 16.50 14.88
N PRO A 181 1.32 17.40 15.71
CA PRO A 181 2.00 17.00 16.93
C PRO A 181 1.05 16.57 18.06
N GLU A 182 1.59 15.74 18.97
CA GLU A 182 0.88 15.31 20.19
C GLU A 182 0.81 16.40 21.25
N ASP A 183 1.84 17.26 21.36
CA ASP A 183 1.91 18.32 22.35
C ASP A 183 1.02 19.50 21.95
N GLU A 184 0.05 19.85 22.80
CA GLU A 184 -0.86 20.99 22.61
C GLU A 184 -0.12 22.31 22.35
N LYS A 185 1.09 22.48 22.89
CA LYS A 185 1.90 23.70 22.66
C LYS A 185 2.40 23.81 21.22
N ASP A 186 2.67 22.68 20.60
CA ASP A 186 3.18 22.61 19.23
C ASP A 186 2.04 22.61 18.20
N GLN A 187 0.81 22.27 18.62
CA GLN A 187 -0.37 22.25 17.75
C GLN A 187 -0.72 23.64 17.20
N GLU A 188 -0.55 24.71 17.99
CA GLU A 188 -0.80 26.07 17.50
C GLU A 188 0.14 26.42 16.34
N GLN A 189 1.42 26.05 16.43
CA GLN A 189 2.38 26.27 15.36
C GLN A 189 2.05 25.39 14.14
N ALA A 190 1.68 24.13 14.34
CA ALA A 190 1.27 23.26 13.24
C ALA A 190 0.07 23.82 12.45
N VAL A 191 -0.92 24.40 13.15
CA VAL A 191 -2.06 25.08 12.49
C VAL A 191 -1.59 26.31 11.71
N LYS A 192 -0.67 27.11 12.25
CA LYS A 192 -0.09 28.25 11.52
C LYS A 192 0.68 27.80 10.29
N ASP A 193 1.46 26.73 10.39
CA ASP A 193 2.24 26.18 9.28
C ASP A 193 1.33 25.68 8.17
N ILE A 194 0.25 24.96 8.49
CA ILE A 194 -0.77 24.55 7.51
C ILE A 194 -1.43 25.77 6.88
N ASN A 195 -1.87 26.73 7.69
CA ASN A 195 -2.56 27.93 7.22
C ASN A 195 -1.65 28.82 6.35
N SER A 196 -0.33 28.74 6.49
CA SER A 196 0.61 29.51 5.66
C SER A 196 0.56 29.16 4.18
N TYR A 197 0.04 27.98 3.83
CA TYR A 197 -0.18 27.56 2.45
C TYR A 197 -1.44 28.18 1.84
N PHE A 198 -2.37 28.65 2.68
CA PHE A 198 -3.55 29.40 2.26
C PHE A 198 -3.22 30.90 2.28
N VAL A 199 -3.23 31.53 1.11
CA VAL A 199 -2.93 32.98 0.99
C VAL A 199 -4.06 33.85 1.53
N GLN A 200 -5.25 33.27 1.70
CA GLN A 200 -6.43 33.93 2.25
C GLN A 200 -6.89 33.18 3.50
N ASN A 201 -7.40 33.92 4.48
CA ASN A 201 -8.16 33.31 5.57
C ASN A 201 -9.45 32.76 4.96
N LEU A 202 -9.49 31.46 4.68
CA LEU A 202 -10.72 30.80 4.28
C LEU A 202 -11.77 31.04 5.38
N PRO A 203 -13.05 31.25 5.04
CA PRO A 203 -14.10 31.43 6.03
C PRO A 203 -14.26 30.14 6.83
N VAL A 204 -13.52 30.05 7.93
CA VAL A 204 -13.53 28.89 8.80
C VAL A 204 -14.83 28.91 9.60
N ILE A 205 -15.84 28.17 9.17
CA ILE A 205 -17.00 27.84 10.01
C ILE A 205 -16.61 26.69 10.95
N SER A 206 -15.50 26.77 11.68
CA SER A 206 -15.09 25.70 12.59
C SER A 206 -15.65 25.95 13.98
N GLN A 207 -16.77 25.28 14.28
CA GLN A 207 -17.06 24.90 15.65
C GLN A 207 -16.17 23.70 16.01
N GLY A 208 -14.98 23.95 16.56
CA GLY A 208 -14.25 22.98 17.38
C GLY A 208 -13.71 21.71 16.70
N ILE A 209 -13.16 21.79 15.48
CA ILE A 209 -12.41 20.66 14.90
C ILE A 209 -11.05 20.56 15.59
N GLN A 210 -10.94 19.70 16.61
CA GLN A 210 -9.67 19.31 17.20
C GLN A 210 -9.05 18.21 16.34
N ARG A 211 -8.05 18.55 15.52
CA ARG A 211 -7.26 17.56 14.78
C ARG A 211 -6.59 16.60 15.77
N THR A 212 -6.59 15.31 15.45
CA THR A 212 -5.83 14.33 16.22
C THR A 212 -4.35 14.37 15.83
N PRO A 213 -3.44 14.00 16.74
CA PRO A 213 -2.03 13.85 16.38
C PRO A 213 -1.86 12.88 15.21
N SER A 214 -0.94 13.17 14.30
CA SER A 214 -0.67 12.32 13.14
C SER A 214 0.78 12.42 12.71
N LYS A 215 1.30 11.34 12.11
CA LYS A 215 2.66 11.31 11.53
C LYS A 215 2.58 10.95 10.07
N PHE A 216 3.21 11.76 9.24
CA PHE A 216 3.36 11.47 7.82
C PHE A 216 4.33 10.30 7.62
N GLU A 217 3.92 9.29 6.84
CA GLU A 217 4.77 8.15 6.49
C GLU A 217 5.21 8.22 5.03
N SER A 218 4.26 8.34 4.10
CA SER A 218 4.56 8.49 2.68
C SER A 218 3.40 9.10 1.90
N ALA A 219 3.71 9.68 0.74
CA ALA A 219 2.70 10.08 -0.23
C ALA A 219 3.18 9.81 -1.65
N VAL A 220 2.24 9.41 -2.50
CA VAL A 220 2.44 9.21 -3.93
C VAL A 220 1.43 10.08 -4.68
N MET A 221 1.91 10.97 -5.53
CA MET A 221 1.04 11.77 -6.40
C MET A 221 0.38 10.85 -7.43
N MET A 222 -0.96 10.86 -7.45
CA MET A 222 -1.79 10.06 -8.35
C MET A 222 -2.18 10.86 -9.59
N SER A 223 -2.47 12.15 -9.44
CA SER A 223 -2.81 13.06 -10.53
C SER A 223 -2.42 14.50 -10.22
N LEU A 224 -2.15 15.26 -11.27
CA LEU A 224 -1.90 16.70 -11.24
C LEU A 224 -2.60 17.33 -12.44
N THR A 225 -3.63 18.13 -12.18
CA THR A 225 -4.31 18.98 -13.17
C THR A 225 -3.88 20.44 -12.97
N ASP A 226 -4.43 21.38 -13.74
CA ASP A 226 -4.12 22.80 -13.58
C ASP A 226 -4.59 23.39 -12.23
N ASN A 227 -5.57 22.75 -11.58
CA ASN A 227 -6.26 23.27 -10.40
C ASN A 227 -6.38 22.30 -9.22
N GLU A 228 -6.07 21.02 -9.41
CA GLU A 228 -6.19 20.00 -8.37
C GLU A 228 -5.03 19.01 -8.43
N ALA A 229 -4.61 18.55 -7.26
CA ALA A 229 -3.64 17.47 -7.12
C ALA A 229 -4.18 16.40 -6.18
N THR A 230 -4.12 15.14 -6.59
CA THR A 230 -4.55 14.02 -5.75
C THR A 230 -3.34 13.19 -5.36
N TYR A 231 -3.21 12.95 -4.05
CA TYR A 231 -2.17 12.14 -3.45
C TYR A 231 -2.77 10.90 -2.80
N LYS A 232 -2.14 9.74 -2.98
CA LYS A 232 -2.33 8.60 -2.08
C LYS A 232 -1.38 8.78 -0.91
N VAL A 233 -1.92 9.02 0.28
CA VAL A 233 -1.16 9.31 1.50
C VAL A 233 -1.31 8.17 2.48
N THR A 234 -0.18 7.73 3.05
CA THR A 234 -0.13 6.84 4.20
C THR A 234 0.37 7.63 5.41
N TYR A 235 -0.36 7.57 6.51
CA TYR A 235 -0.05 8.29 7.74
C TYR A 235 -0.44 7.48 8.97
N SER A 236 0.28 7.69 10.07
CA SER A 236 -0.07 7.15 11.38
C SER A 236 -1.05 8.11 12.06
N ALA A 237 -2.30 7.69 12.28
CA ALA A 237 -3.32 8.46 12.98
C ALA A 237 -3.28 8.19 14.49
N GLY A 238 -3.25 9.23 15.31
CA GLY A 238 -3.20 9.13 16.77
C GLY A 238 -4.58 9.10 17.42
N GLU A 239 -4.93 7.99 18.04
CA GLU A 239 -6.07 7.89 18.94
C GLU A 239 -5.67 8.36 20.35
N VAL A 240 -6.22 9.48 20.81
CA VAL A 240 -5.94 10.03 22.15
C VAL A 240 -6.80 9.33 23.19
N THR A 241 -6.16 8.61 24.10
CA THR A 241 -6.81 7.99 25.27
C THR A 241 -6.35 8.66 26.55
N THR A 242 -7.28 9.22 27.33
CA THR A 242 -6.95 9.79 28.65
C THR A 242 -6.89 8.68 29.69
N LYS A 243 -5.74 8.52 30.34
CA LYS A 243 -5.55 7.59 31.46
C LYS A 243 -5.36 8.38 32.75
N GLU A 244 -6.02 7.92 33.80
CA GLU A 244 -5.76 8.40 35.16
C GLU A 244 -4.53 7.68 35.72
N VAL A 245 -3.47 8.44 35.97
CA VAL A 245 -2.25 7.95 36.59
C VAL A 245 -2.24 8.43 38.04
N LYS A 246 -2.36 7.49 38.97
CA LYS A 246 -2.24 7.78 40.40
C LYS A 246 -0.77 7.85 40.78
N LYS A 247 -0.33 9.01 41.26
CA LYS A 247 1.00 9.20 41.84
C LYS A 247 0.83 9.60 43.31
N GLY A 248 0.71 8.61 44.18
CA GLY A 248 0.36 8.82 45.59
C GLY A 248 -1.13 9.11 45.78
N LYS A 249 -1.47 10.19 46.50
CA LYS A 249 -2.87 10.64 46.67
C LYS A 249 -3.39 11.46 45.48
N ASP A 250 -2.50 11.92 44.61
CA ASP A 250 -2.86 12.75 43.46
C ASP A 250 -3.16 11.87 42.25
N THR A 251 -4.26 12.17 41.58
CA THR A 251 -4.64 11.54 40.31
C THR A 251 -4.39 12.55 39.20
N THR A 252 -3.41 12.26 38.34
CA THR A 252 -3.10 13.08 37.18
C THR A 252 -3.69 12.43 35.94
N LYS A 253 -4.40 13.21 35.11
CA LYS A 253 -4.83 12.74 33.80
C LYS A 253 -3.66 12.86 32.84
N GLN A 254 -3.29 11.75 32.20
CA GLN A 254 -2.27 11.71 31.17
C GLN A 254 -2.92 11.27 29.86
N ASN A 255 -2.72 12.06 28.81
CA ASN A 255 -3.09 11.65 27.46
C ASN A 255 -2.05 10.65 26.92
N VAL A 256 -2.53 9.52 26.41
CA VAL A 256 -1.73 8.49 25.75
C VAL A 256 -2.23 8.35 24.33
N VAL A 257 -1.36 8.61 23.37
CA VAL A 257 -1.67 8.49 21.95
C VAL A 257 -1.29 7.09 21.48
N LYS A 258 -2.24 6.39 20.85
CA LYS A 258 -1.97 5.14 20.13
C LYS A 258 -2.05 5.42 18.64
N TYR A 259 -1.07 4.95 17.89
CA TYR A 259 -1.04 5.13 16.46
C TYR A 259 -1.55 3.89 15.74
N HIS A 260 -2.31 4.12 14.67
CA HIS A 260 -2.64 3.11 13.66
C HIS A 260 -2.42 3.70 12.26
N ASP A 261 -2.03 2.86 11.32
CA ASP A 261 -1.74 3.29 9.96
C ASP A 261 -3.04 3.42 9.17
N GLU A 262 -3.20 4.55 8.49
CA GLU A 262 -4.28 4.81 7.55
C GLU A 262 -3.70 5.08 6.16
N THR A 263 -4.47 4.75 5.12
CA THR A 263 -4.14 5.12 3.74
C THR A 263 -5.38 5.65 3.04
N THR A 264 -5.24 6.83 2.43
CA THR A 264 -6.36 7.58 1.85
C THR A 264 -5.94 8.26 0.55
N LEU A 265 -6.92 8.69 -0.25
CA LEU A 265 -6.68 9.70 -1.28
C LEU A 265 -6.97 11.08 -0.69
N PHE A 266 -6.05 12.01 -0.90
CA PHE A 266 -6.10 13.38 -0.44
C PHE A 266 -6.00 14.30 -1.65
N THR A 267 -7.08 15.03 -1.93
CA THR A 267 -7.16 15.93 -3.09
C THR A 267 -7.08 17.38 -2.63
N ILE A 268 -6.26 18.15 -3.33
CA ILE A 268 -5.82 19.49 -2.95
C ILE A 268 -6.19 20.45 -4.08
N PRO A 269 -7.18 21.31 -3.88
CA PRO A 269 -7.43 22.45 -4.76
C PRO A 269 -6.30 23.47 -4.63
N TYR A 270 -5.67 23.82 -5.74
CA TYR A 270 -4.58 24.81 -5.75
C TYR A 270 -4.67 25.69 -6.99
N GLN A 271 -3.98 26.82 -6.95
CA GLN A 271 -3.92 27.77 -8.05
C GLN A 271 -2.51 28.34 -8.19
N LYS A 272 -2.18 28.78 -9.41
CA LYS A 272 -0.91 29.45 -9.73
C LYS A 272 -1.13 30.94 -9.95
N VAL A 273 -0.32 31.79 -9.33
CA VAL A 273 -0.29 33.24 -9.54
C VAL A 273 1.14 33.64 -9.89
N GLY A 274 1.36 34.03 -11.15
CA GLY A 274 2.71 34.28 -11.66
C GLY A 274 3.57 33.02 -11.56
N SER A 275 4.64 33.08 -10.76
CA SER A 275 5.54 31.95 -10.48
C SER A 275 5.26 31.24 -9.15
N ALA A 276 4.25 31.66 -8.39
CA ALA A 276 3.92 31.13 -7.07
C ALA A 276 2.64 30.28 -7.12
N TYR A 277 2.48 29.42 -6.10
CA TYR A 277 1.32 28.56 -5.93
C TYR A 277 0.69 28.83 -4.56
N TYR A 278 -0.61 28.62 -4.45
CA TYR A 278 -1.34 28.64 -3.19
C TYR A 278 -2.43 27.58 -3.17
N ILE A 279 -2.79 27.12 -1.96
CA ILE A 279 -3.94 26.25 -1.75
C ILE A 279 -5.19 27.10 -1.82
N SER A 280 -6.06 26.80 -2.79
CA SER A 280 -7.20 27.67 -3.12
C SER A 280 -8.46 27.35 -2.34
N ASP A 281 -8.58 26.11 -1.82
CA ASP A 281 -9.72 25.66 -1.03
C ASP A 281 -9.31 24.50 -0.10
N GLU A 282 -10.19 24.12 0.82
CA GLU A 282 -9.96 23.03 1.76
C GLU A 282 -9.74 21.70 1.02
N PRO A 283 -8.71 20.92 1.39
CA PRO A 283 -8.50 19.62 0.80
C PRO A 283 -9.54 18.61 1.30
N TYR A 284 -9.80 17.58 0.50
CA TYR A 284 -10.80 16.56 0.82
C TYR A 284 -10.27 15.15 0.61
N PHE A 285 -10.93 14.20 1.30
CA PHE A 285 -10.52 12.81 1.37
C PHE A 285 -11.44 11.90 0.57
N SER A 286 -10.89 10.85 -0.03
CA SER A 286 -11.67 9.78 -0.64
C SER A 286 -11.02 8.41 -0.41
N SER A 287 -11.82 7.35 -0.55
CA SER A 287 -11.32 5.97 -0.47
C SER A 287 -10.32 5.67 -1.59
N VAL A 288 -9.31 4.85 -1.29
CA VAL A 288 -8.39 4.33 -2.30
C VAL A 288 -9.12 3.26 -3.11
N PRO A 289 -9.27 3.43 -4.44
CA PRO A 289 -9.90 2.42 -5.28
C PRO A 289 -9.02 1.17 -5.40
N ASP A 290 -9.65 0.02 -5.62
CA ASP A 290 -8.92 -1.19 -6.00
C ASP A 290 -8.40 -1.02 -7.44
N LEU A 291 -7.08 -1.17 -7.59
CA LEU A 291 -6.41 -1.11 -8.89
C LEU A 291 -6.26 -2.50 -9.53
N GLN A 292 -6.61 -3.56 -8.80
CA GLN A 292 -6.58 -4.91 -9.31
C GLN A 292 -7.80 -5.16 -10.20
N ALA A 293 -7.55 -5.43 -11.47
CA ALA A 293 -8.60 -5.90 -12.37
C ALA A 293 -9.13 -7.27 -11.91
N THR A 294 -10.43 -7.47 -12.10
CA THR A 294 -11.12 -8.74 -11.84
C THR A 294 -10.89 -9.73 -12.99
N GLU A 295 -11.02 -11.02 -12.71
CA GLU A 295 -10.81 -12.10 -13.69
C GLU A 295 -11.59 -11.91 -14.99
N ASN A 296 -12.83 -11.41 -14.89
CA ASN A 296 -13.71 -11.20 -16.04
C ASN A 296 -13.21 -10.09 -17.00
N GLN A 297 -12.40 -9.17 -16.50
CA GLN A 297 -11.87 -8.03 -17.26
C GLN A 297 -10.60 -8.37 -18.06
N VAL A 298 -9.97 -9.52 -17.81
CA VAL A 298 -8.70 -9.90 -18.43
C VAL A 298 -8.85 -11.08 -19.40
N PRO A 299 -8.03 -11.14 -20.47
CA PRO A 299 -7.96 -12.32 -21.34
C PRO A 299 -7.37 -13.53 -20.59
N THR A 300 -7.88 -14.73 -20.88
CA THR A 300 -7.31 -15.98 -20.36
C THR A 300 -5.95 -16.23 -21.00
N LYS A 301 -4.95 -16.59 -20.19
CA LYS A 301 -3.64 -17.05 -20.65
C LYS A 301 -3.58 -18.57 -20.58
N THR A 302 -3.21 -19.24 -21.67
CA THR A 302 -3.13 -20.70 -21.71
C THR A 302 -1.85 -21.17 -22.38
N TRP A 303 -1.49 -22.42 -22.10
CA TRP A 303 -0.51 -23.16 -22.87
C TRP A 303 -1.08 -23.48 -24.25
N SER A 304 -1.06 -22.51 -25.17
CA SER A 304 -1.50 -22.76 -26.54
C SER A 304 -0.32 -23.26 -27.36
N GLY A 305 -0.34 -24.54 -27.70
CA GLY A 305 0.60 -25.13 -28.65
C GLY A 305 0.49 -26.65 -28.66
N THR A 306 0.40 -27.25 -29.84
CA THR A 306 0.50 -28.70 -29.98
C THR A 306 1.95 -29.06 -30.29
N ASP A 307 2.61 -29.78 -29.38
CA ASP A 307 3.96 -30.30 -29.63
C ASP A 307 3.85 -31.58 -30.48
N ASN A 308 3.77 -31.41 -31.79
CA ASN A 308 3.69 -32.53 -32.76
C ASN A 308 5.07 -32.99 -33.26
N ASN A 309 6.16 -32.62 -32.57
CA ASN A 309 7.50 -33.01 -32.98
C ASN A 309 7.81 -34.46 -32.62
N SER A 310 8.77 -35.04 -33.34
CA SER A 310 9.36 -36.31 -32.90
C SER A 310 10.10 -36.14 -31.58
N ALA A 311 10.18 -37.21 -30.78
CA ALA A 311 10.88 -37.20 -29.49
C ALA A 311 12.35 -36.76 -29.61
N SER A 312 13.01 -37.09 -30.72
CA SER A 312 14.40 -36.66 -30.99
C SER A 312 14.49 -35.15 -31.19
N VAL A 313 13.60 -34.58 -32.02
CA VAL A 313 13.59 -33.13 -32.28
C VAL A 313 13.28 -32.37 -31.00
N LYS A 314 12.29 -32.84 -30.22
CA LYS A 314 11.97 -32.25 -28.92
C LYS A 314 13.17 -32.24 -27.97
N LYS A 315 13.90 -33.36 -27.87
CA LYS A 315 15.09 -33.46 -27.02
C LYS A 315 16.19 -32.48 -27.42
N ASP A 316 16.40 -32.28 -28.73
CA ASP A 316 17.38 -31.32 -29.23
C ASP A 316 16.97 -29.88 -28.93
N LEU A 317 15.68 -29.54 -29.09
CA LEU A 317 15.13 -28.23 -28.74
C LEU A 317 15.17 -27.96 -27.23
N ASP A 318 14.90 -28.95 -26.38
CA ASP A 318 15.05 -28.84 -24.93
C ASP A 318 16.51 -28.60 -24.53
N LYS A 319 17.44 -29.32 -25.16
CA LYS A 319 18.88 -29.13 -24.91
C LYS A 319 19.32 -27.72 -25.31
N PHE A 320 18.91 -27.28 -26.50
CA PHE A 320 19.19 -25.92 -26.97
C PHE A 320 18.60 -24.87 -26.02
N THR A 321 17.33 -25.01 -25.63
CA THR A 321 16.65 -24.07 -24.73
C THR A 321 17.34 -24.00 -23.37
N LYS A 322 17.75 -25.14 -22.80
CA LYS A 322 18.55 -25.15 -21.56
C LYS A 322 19.87 -24.41 -21.74
N SER A 323 20.61 -24.67 -22.82
CA SER A 323 21.86 -23.95 -23.12
C SER A 323 21.65 -22.46 -23.31
N LEU A 324 20.56 -22.07 -23.98
CA LEU A 324 20.15 -20.68 -24.18
C LEU A 324 19.94 -19.96 -22.84
N PHE A 325 19.15 -20.53 -21.93
CA PHE A 325 18.86 -19.91 -20.64
C PHE A 325 20.02 -20.01 -19.64
N THR A 326 20.88 -21.02 -19.76
CA THR A 326 22.18 -21.02 -19.06
C THR A 326 23.02 -19.83 -19.54
N ALA A 327 23.26 -19.69 -20.85
CA ALA A 327 24.04 -18.57 -21.38
C ALA A 327 23.41 -17.21 -21.06
N TYR A 328 22.07 -17.12 -21.09
CA TYR A 328 21.32 -15.92 -20.70
C TYR A 328 21.67 -15.43 -19.30
N THR A 329 22.07 -16.33 -18.40
CA THR A 329 22.42 -15.99 -17.01
C THR A 329 23.93 -16.04 -16.72
N THR A 330 24.74 -16.70 -17.57
CA THR A 330 26.16 -16.92 -17.29
C THR A 330 27.13 -16.34 -18.32
N ASP A 331 26.76 -16.26 -19.61
CA ASP A 331 27.69 -15.95 -20.70
C ASP A 331 27.02 -15.17 -21.85
N GLY A 332 27.31 -13.87 -21.88
CA GLY A 332 26.77 -12.96 -22.89
C GLY A 332 27.32 -13.16 -24.30
N ASP A 333 28.52 -13.73 -24.45
CA ASP A 333 29.10 -13.95 -25.78
C ASP A 333 28.53 -15.22 -26.41
N THR A 334 28.40 -16.29 -25.64
CA THR A 334 27.63 -17.47 -26.08
C THR A 334 26.19 -17.09 -26.40
N LEU A 335 25.54 -16.27 -25.56
CA LEU A 335 24.17 -15.82 -25.78
C LEU A 335 23.98 -15.10 -27.13
N LYS A 336 24.91 -14.19 -27.49
CA LYS A 336 24.88 -13.48 -28.78
C LYS A 336 25.03 -14.41 -30.00
N LEU A 337 25.74 -15.53 -29.83
CA LEU A 337 25.93 -16.51 -30.90
C LEU A 337 24.68 -17.36 -31.15
N ILE A 338 23.83 -17.55 -30.14
CA ILE A 338 22.67 -18.44 -30.19
C ILE A 338 21.33 -17.72 -30.11
N SER A 339 21.34 -16.40 -29.95
CA SER A 339 20.10 -15.62 -29.86
C SER A 339 20.25 -14.16 -30.26
N LYS A 340 19.11 -13.54 -30.58
CA LYS A 340 18.93 -12.10 -30.74
C LYS A 340 17.73 -11.64 -29.92
N GLY A 341 17.88 -10.54 -29.19
CA GLY A 341 16.83 -9.93 -28.37
C GLY A 341 16.94 -10.20 -26.87
N LEU A 342 17.83 -11.09 -26.45
CA LEU A 342 18.21 -11.24 -25.04
C LEU A 342 19.54 -10.53 -24.76
N SER A 343 19.69 -10.07 -23.52
CA SER A 343 20.94 -9.55 -22.97
C SER A 343 21.29 -10.31 -21.69
N LEU A 344 22.58 -10.51 -21.43
CA LEU A 344 23.05 -11.24 -20.26
C LEU A 344 22.44 -10.69 -18.96
N ASN A 345 21.73 -11.55 -18.24
CA ASN A 345 21.09 -11.25 -16.98
C ASN A 345 21.86 -11.88 -15.81
N LYS A 346 22.85 -11.15 -15.28
CA LYS A 346 23.63 -11.58 -14.11
C LYS A 346 22.87 -11.51 -12.78
N GLY A 347 21.68 -10.93 -12.78
CA GLY A 347 20.86 -10.78 -11.57
C GLY A 347 20.12 -12.06 -11.17
N GLN A 348 20.18 -13.09 -12.02
CA GLN A 348 19.50 -14.36 -11.81
C GLN A 348 20.35 -15.54 -12.27
N GLU A 349 19.97 -16.74 -11.85
CA GLU A 349 20.57 -18.02 -12.23
C GLU A 349 19.49 -18.94 -12.79
N PHE A 350 19.72 -19.52 -13.97
CA PHE A 350 18.84 -20.53 -14.54
C PHE A 350 18.92 -21.84 -13.75
N LYS A 351 17.77 -22.42 -13.38
CA LYS A 351 17.69 -23.68 -12.61
C LYS A 351 17.14 -24.84 -13.41
N SER A 352 16.01 -24.64 -14.08
CA SER A 352 15.37 -25.72 -14.83
C SER A 352 14.47 -25.19 -15.94
N LEU A 353 14.31 -26.05 -16.95
CA LEU A 353 13.24 -25.97 -17.94
C LEU A 353 12.12 -26.88 -17.44
N ASP A 354 11.05 -26.30 -16.94
CA ASP A 354 9.99 -27.03 -16.23
C ASP A 354 8.94 -27.56 -17.21
N GLN A 355 8.59 -26.74 -18.20
CA GLN A 355 7.67 -27.11 -19.26
C GLN A 355 8.10 -26.45 -20.57
N ALA A 356 7.97 -27.18 -21.68
CA ALA A 356 8.29 -26.66 -23.00
C ALA A 356 7.42 -27.31 -24.07
N THR A 357 6.87 -26.46 -24.93
CA THR A 357 6.13 -26.82 -26.13
C THR A 357 6.77 -26.13 -27.32
N TYR A 358 7.05 -26.90 -28.37
CA TYR A 358 7.60 -26.36 -29.60
C TYR A 358 6.63 -26.63 -30.75
N GLU A 359 5.96 -25.60 -31.25
CA GLU A 359 5.06 -25.75 -32.39
C GLU A 359 5.86 -25.55 -33.68
N SER A 360 5.91 -26.57 -34.56
CA SER A 360 6.55 -26.42 -35.87
C SER A 360 5.77 -25.43 -36.74
N LYS A 361 6.45 -24.44 -37.29
CA LYS A 361 5.89 -23.45 -38.22
C LYS A 361 6.28 -23.70 -39.68
N GLY A 362 6.86 -24.86 -39.97
CA GLY A 362 7.49 -25.15 -41.28
C GLY A 362 8.91 -24.62 -41.38
N ASP A 363 9.63 -24.97 -42.45
CA ASP A 363 10.98 -24.46 -42.77
C ASP A 363 12.02 -24.56 -41.64
N ASN A 364 11.94 -25.62 -40.83
CA ASN A 364 12.75 -25.82 -39.62
C ASN A 364 12.68 -24.67 -38.60
N LYS A 365 11.54 -23.96 -38.57
CA LYS A 365 11.22 -22.94 -37.57
C LYS A 365 10.22 -23.50 -36.56
N TYR A 366 10.43 -23.14 -35.31
CA TYR A 366 9.61 -23.57 -34.20
C TYR A 366 9.19 -22.36 -33.37
N HIS A 367 7.93 -22.30 -32.99
CA HIS A 367 7.46 -21.41 -31.96
C HIS A 367 7.58 -22.11 -30.61
N ALA A 368 8.47 -21.62 -29.76
CA ALA A 368 8.67 -22.14 -28.41
C ALA A 368 7.76 -21.38 -27.44
N VAL A 369 7.02 -22.13 -26.62
CA VAL A 369 6.36 -21.64 -25.41
C VAL A 369 6.90 -22.45 -24.26
N ILE A 370 7.53 -21.80 -23.29
CA ILE A 370 8.23 -22.48 -22.21
C ILE A 370 7.98 -21.83 -20.85
N GLN A 371 8.27 -22.59 -19.81
CA GLN A 371 8.37 -22.15 -18.44
C GLN A 371 9.72 -22.59 -17.87
N VAL A 372 10.42 -21.65 -17.26
CA VAL A 372 11.71 -21.88 -16.63
C VAL A 372 11.65 -21.46 -15.17
N THR A 373 12.40 -22.16 -14.33
CA THR A 373 12.68 -21.71 -12.97
C THR A 373 13.99 -20.94 -12.96
N MET A 374 13.93 -19.73 -12.44
CA MET A 374 15.07 -18.87 -12.17
C MET A 374 15.28 -18.74 -10.66
N LYS A 375 16.50 -18.36 -10.25
CA LYS A 375 16.81 -18.03 -8.87
C LYS A 375 17.48 -16.66 -8.77
N ASN A 376 17.05 -15.85 -7.83
CA ASN A 376 17.72 -14.61 -7.44
C ASN A 376 17.86 -14.52 -5.91
N SER A 377 18.17 -13.33 -5.38
CA SER A 377 18.31 -13.10 -3.93
C SER A 377 17.01 -13.29 -3.14
N LEU A 378 15.84 -13.25 -3.79
CA LEU A 378 14.53 -13.47 -3.18
C LEU A 378 14.12 -14.96 -3.15
N GLY A 379 14.87 -15.84 -3.82
CA GLY A 379 14.57 -17.27 -3.92
C GLY A 379 14.38 -17.74 -5.34
N THR A 380 13.60 -18.81 -5.53
CA THR A 380 13.26 -19.37 -6.86
C THR A 380 11.89 -18.85 -7.32
N HIS A 381 11.78 -18.50 -8.60
CA HIS A 381 10.53 -18.07 -9.21
C HIS A 381 10.43 -18.62 -10.64
N VAL A 382 9.20 -18.68 -11.17
CA VAL A 382 8.93 -19.15 -12.52
C VAL A 382 8.82 -17.97 -13.48
N GLU A 383 9.32 -18.16 -14.70
CA GLU A 383 9.19 -17.19 -15.78
C GLU A 383 8.69 -17.90 -17.04
N ASN A 384 7.71 -17.30 -17.72
CA ASN A 384 7.15 -17.84 -18.96
C ASN A 384 7.70 -17.05 -20.15
N TYR A 385 8.06 -17.78 -21.20
CA TYR A 385 8.62 -17.20 -22.41
C TYR A 385 7.93 -17.75 -23.66
N GLN A 386 7.80 -16.88 -24.65
CA GLN A 386 7.55 -17.28 -26.02
C GLN A 386 8.65 -16.71 -26.93
N PHE A 387 9.12 -17.51 -27.89
CA PHE A 387 10.16 -17.09 -28.84
C PHE A 387 10.17 -18.00 -30.07
N THR A 388 10.89 -17.59 -31.10
CA THR A 388 11.11 -18.36 -32.33
C THR A 388 12.46 -19.05 -32.26
N ILE A 389 12.51 -20.34 -32.58
CA ILE A 389 13.74 -21.11 -32.77
C ILE A 389 13.85 -21.46 -34.25
N GLU A 390 14.96 -21.11 -34.88
CA GLU A 390 15.29 -21.51 -36.24
C GLU A 390 16.45 -22.49 -36.25
N LYS A 391 16.28 -23.63 -36.92
CA LYS A 391 17.38 -24.58 -37.13
C LYS A 391 18.35 -24.02 -38.17
N GLN A 392 19.61 -23.93 -37.77
CA GLN A 392 20.74 -23.66 -38.64
C GLN A 392 21.47 -24.96 -38.96
N LYS A 393 22.47 -24.93 -39.85
CA LYS A 393 23.18 -26.12 -40.37
C LYS A 393 23.50 -27.17 -39.29
N GLN A 394 24.08 -26.74 -38.18
CA GLN A 394 24.53 -27.63 -37.08
C GLN A 394 24.03 -27.19 -35.69
N SER A 395 23.13 -26.20 -35.63
CA SER A 395 22.70 -25.60 -34.35
C SER A 395 21.30 -25.01 -34.49
N TYR A 396 20.84 -24.32 -33.44
CA TYR A 396 19.62 -23.53 -33.44
C TYR A 396 19.95 -22.08 -33.07
N PHE A 397 19.06 -21.17 -33.45
CA PHE A 397 19.17 -19.75 -33.11
C PHE A 397 17.80 -19.22 -32.68
N ALA A 398 17.76 -18.46 -31.59
CA ALA A 398 16.53 -17.98 -30.98
C ALA A 398 16.30 -16.48 -31.18
N THR A 399 15.06 -16.10 -31.46
CA THR A 399 14.66 -14.71 -31.77
C THR A 399 13.25 -14.42 -31.24
N ASP A 400 12.79 -13.17 -31.31
CA ASP A 400 11.40 -12.77 -31.04
C ASP A 400 10.87 -13.10 -29.64
N PHE A 401 11.71 -12.90 -28.62
CA PHE A 401 11.39 -13.17 -27.22
C PHE A 401 10.27 -12.27 -26.69
N LYS A 402 9.31 -12.87 -25.98
CA LYS A 402 8.36 -12.17 -25.11
C LYS A 402 8.21 -12.91 -23.78
N HIS A 403 8.14 -12.16 -22.67
CA HIS A 403 7.93 -12.68 -21.32
C HIS A 403 6.44 -12.87 -21.01
N THR A 404 5.76 -13.77 -21.72
CA THR A 404 4.33 -14.02 -21.51
C THR A 404 3.92 -15.40 -22.02
N LEU A 405 2.78 -15.88 -21.55
CA LEU A 405 2.06 -16.97 -22.19
C LEU A 405 1.20 -16.43 -23.35
N PRO A 406 0.91 -17.26 -24.35
CA PRO A 406 -0.09 -16.94 -25.36
C PRO A 406 -1.48 -16.66 -24.75
N GLU A 407 -2.28 -15.89 -25.47
CA GLU A 407 -3.70 -15.71 -25.14
C GLU A 407 -4.48 -16.95 -25.55
N GLY A 408 -5.25 -17.50 -24.61
CA GLY A 408 -6.20 -18.56 -24.88
C GLY A 408 -7.47 -18.02 -25.50
N LYS A 409 -8.20 -18.88 -26.21
CA LYS A 409 -9.60 -18.61 -26.53
C LYS A 409 -10.40 -18.75 -25.23
N LYS A 410 -11.23 -17.76 -24.88
CA LYS A 410 -12.26 -17.94 -23.84
C LYS A 410 -13.19 -19.06 -24.33
N GLU A 411 -13.33 -20.12 -23.53
CA GLU A 411 -14.29 -21.20 -23.79
C GLU A 411 -15.73 -20.72 -23.57
#